data_AF-A0A7K3DGB0-F1
#
_entry.id   AF-A0A7K3DGB0-F1
#
_cell.length_a   1.000
_cell.length_b   1.000
_cell.length_c   1.000
_cell.angle_alpha   90.00
_cell.angle_beta   90.00
_cell.angle_gamma   90.00
#
_symmetry.space_group_name_H-M   'P 1'
#
loop_
_entity.id
_entity.type
_entity.pdbx_description
1 polymer ?
#
loop_
_entity_poly.entity_id
_entity_poly.type
_entity_poly.pdbx_seq_one_letter_code
_entity_poly.pdbx_strand_id
1 'polypeptide(L)' 'MTPTIDAHVCLDTHPTHPGAVTAVLTGTQAHIAHLGLEAADWTAVADNVLVLVRIDGVSSAGSPSLGVSSGSP' A
#
# COMPACT_ATOMS: atom_id res chain seq x y z
N MET A 1 24.53 -7.24 22.95
CA MET A 1 23.47 -8.06 22.34
C MET A 1 22.51 -7.10 21.67
N THR A 2 22.31 -7.22 20.36
CA THR A 2 21.23 -6.50 19.69
C THR A 2 19.91 -7.05 20.24
N PRO A 3 18.98 -6.21 20.73
CA PRO A 3 17.66 -6.68 21.08
C PRO A 3 17.04 -7.26 19.80
N THR A 4 16.76 -8.56 19.81
CA THR A 4 16.12 -9.23 18.69
C THR A 4 14.65 -8.83 18.68
N ILE A 5 14.26 -8.08 17.65
CA ILE A 5 12.86 -7.80 17.37
C ILE A 5 12.25 -9.09 16.83
N ASP A 6 11.22 -9.60 17.52
CA ASP A 6 10.44 -10.76 17.13
C ASP A 6 9.10 -10.30 16.56
N ALA A 7 9.16 -9.70 15.38
CA ALA A 7 8.01 -9.23 14.62
C ALA A 7 8.19 -9.66 13.16
N HIS A 8 7.24 -10.43 12.65
CA HIS A 8 7.29 -10.98 11.30
C HIS A 8 6.08 -10.52 10.52
N VAL A 9 6.28 -10.14 9.27
CA VAL A 9 5.23 -9.67 8.35
C VAL A 9 5.17 -10.61 7.16
N CYS A 10 4.04 -11.26 6.96
CA CYS A 10 3.77 -12.05 5.76
C CYS A 10 2.82 -11.25 4.85
N LEU A 11 3.25 -10.98 3.61
CA LEU A 11 2.44 -10.27 2.62
C LEU A 11 1.84 -11.27 1.64
N ASP A 12 0.53 -11.23 1.47
CA ASP A 12 -0.22 -12.08 0.55
C ASP A 12 -1.22 -11.26 -0.26
N THR A 13 -1.73 -11.82 -1.36
CA THR A 13 -2.72 -11.16 -2.20
C THR A 13 -4.10 -11.47 -1.66
N HIS A 14 -4.96 -10.47 -1.53
CA HIS A 14 -6.30 -10.67 -0.98
C HIS A 14 -7.10 -11.62 -1.90
N PRO A 15 -7.67 -12.74 -1.39
CA PRO A 15 -8.28 -13.77 -2.22
C PRO A 15 -9.48 -13.28 -3.04
N THR A 16 -10.19 -12.26 -2.51
CA THR A 16 -11.37 -11.65 -3.17
C THR A 16 -11.00 -10.45 -4.06
N HIS A 17 -9.83 -9.86 -3.87
CA HIS A 17 -9.46 -8.59 -4.50
C HIS A 17 -8.01 -8.67 -5.02
N PRO A 18 -7.81 -8.98 -6.31
CA PRO A 18 -6.47 -9.14 -6.90
C PRO A 18 -5.58 -7.89 -6.80
N GLY A 19 -6.17 -6.72 -6.55
CA GLY A 19 -5.46 -5.46 -6.31
C GLY A 19 -5.25 -5.10 -4.85
N ALA A 20 -5.70 -5.91 -3.90
CA ALA A 20 -5.46 -5.69 -2.48
C ALA A 20 -4.43 -6.69 -1.95
N VAL A 21 -3.58 -6.20 -1.04
CA VAL A 21 -2.55 -6.98 -0.37
C VAL A 21 -2.92 -7.06 1.10
N THR A 22 -2.86 -8.26 1.67
CA THR A 22 -3.01 -8.49 3.10
C THR A 22 -1.66 -8.70 3.75
N ALA A 23 -1.44 -8.08 4.89
CA ALA A 23 -0.30 -8.29 5.78
C ALA A 23 -0.77 -9.05 7.02
N VAL A 24 -0.19 -10.21 7.25
CA VAL A 24 -0.38 -11.00 8.48
C VAL A 24 0.84 -10.83 9.36
N LEU A 25 0.62 -10.39 10.59
CA LEU A 25 1.64 -10.14 11.58
C LEU A 25 1.77 -11.30 12.56
N THR A 26 3.00 -11.74 12.82
CA THR A 26 3.29 -12.81 13.79
C THR A 26 4.49 -12.44 14.65
N GLY A 27 4.68 -13.16 15.76
CA GLY A 27 5.74 -12.91 16.74
C GLY A 27 5.25 -12.15 17.99
N THR A 28 6.04 -12.21 19.05
CA THR A 28 5.73 -11.62 20.36
C THR A 28 5.71 -10.09 20.34
N GLN A 29 6.38 -9.48 19.36
CA GLN A 29 6.46 -8.03 19.17
C GLN A 29 5.71 -7.56 17.91
N ALA A 30 4.72 -8.33 17.45
CA ALA A 30 3.92 -8.01 16.26
C ALA A 30 3.28 -6.60 16.28
N HIS A 31 3.02 -6.03 17.46
CA HIS A 31 2.53 -4.66 17.62
C HIS A 31 3.47 -3.59 17.02
N ILE A 32 4.79 -3.84 17.00
CA ILE A 32 5.76 -2.92 16.39
C ILE A 32 5.55 -2.87 14.87
N ALA A 33 5.35 -4.02 14.24
CA ALA A 33 5.05 -4.10 12.82
C ALA A 33 3.67 -3.52 12.49
N HIS A 34 2.69 -3.68 13.39
CA HIS A 34 1.35 -3.09 13.25
C HIS A 34 1.41 -1.57 13.15
N LEU A 35 2.07 -0.92 14.12
CA LEU A 35 2.23 0.53 14.14
C LEU A 35 2.98 1.05 12.89
N GLY A 36 4.00 0.32 12.44
CA GLY A 36 4.75 0.67 11.24
C GLY A 36 3.93 0.59 9.95
N LEU A 37 3.04 -0.40 9.84
CA LEU A 37 2.16 -0.56 8.70
C LEU A 37 1.02 0.47 8.72
N GLU A 38 0.41 0.75 9.87
CA GLU A 38 -0.59 1.83 10.00
C GLU A 38 -0.01 3.19 9.59
N ALA A 39 1.24 3.47 9.96
CA ALA A 39 1.94 4.69 9.55
C ALA A 39 2.25 4.75 8.04
N ALA A 40 2.16 3.62 7.33
CA ALA A 40 2.36 3.50 5.89
C ALA A 40 1.02 3.37 5.12
N ASP A 41 -0.07 3.90 5.70
CA ASP A 41 -1.43 3.89 5.13
C ASP A 41 -2.07 2.50 5.00
N TRP A 42 -1.58 1.48 5.72
CA TRP A 42 -2.29 0.20 5.81
C TRP A 42 -3.49 0.31 6.74
N THR A 43 -4.59 -0.32 6.36
CA THR A 43 -5.82 -0.34 7.16
C THR A 43 -5.89 -1.62 7.98
N ALA A 44 -5.99 -1.52 9.30
CA ALA A 44 -6.21 -2.67 10.18
C ALA A 44 -7.63 -3.23 9.97
N VAL A 45 -7.72 -4.54 9.71
CA VAL A 45 -9.00 -5.25 9.46
C VAL A 45 -9.28 -6.34 10.50
N ALA A 46 -8.25 -6.80 11.22
CA ALA A 46 -8.37 -7.67 12.37
C ALA A 46 -7.14 -7.52 13.28
N ASP A 47 -7.18 -8.12 14.46
CA ASP A 47 -5.99 -8.28 15.30
C ASP A 47 -4.87 -8.94 14.49
N ASN A 48 -3.75 -8.22 14.35
CA ASN A 48 -2.56 -8.65 13.60
C ASN A 48 -2.75 -8.80 12.08
N VAL A 49 -3.84 -8.29 11.50
CA VAL A 49 -4.06 -8.32 10.04
C VAL A 49 -4.34 -6.92 9.54
N LEU A 50 -3.52 -6.44 8.61
CA LEU A 50 -3.75 -5.20 7.91
C LEU A 50 -3.92 -5.46 6.41
N VAL A 51 -4.66 -4.61 5.72
CA VAL A 51 -4.85 -4.65 4.28
C VAL A 51 -4.42 -3.32 3.68
N LEU A 52 -3.74 -3.38 2.54
CA LEU A 52 -3.47 -2.23 1.69
C LEU A 52 -4.09 -2.49 0.33
N VAL A 53 -4.90 -1.54 -0.14
CA VAL A 53 -5.36 -1.56 -1.52
C VAL A 53 -4.28 -0.94 -2.39
N ARG A 54 -3.63 -1.76 -3.21
CA ARG A 54 -2.72 -1.27 -4.25
C ARG A 54 -3.57 -0.73 -5.39
N ILE A 55 -3.92 0.55 -5.31
CA ILE A 55 -4.38 1.27 -6.50
C ILE A 55 -3.15 1.37 -7.39
N ASP A 56 -3.03 0.49 -8.39
CA ASP A 56 -2.08 0.69 -9.48
C ASP A 56 -2.48 2.00 -10.16
N GLY A 57 -1.77 3.07 -9.80
CA GLY A 57 -1.99 4.38 -10.36
C GLY A 57 -1.50 4.37 -11.81
N VAL A 58 -2.38 4.09 -12.77
CA VAL A 58 -2.16 4.50 -14.15
C VAL A 58 -3.47 4.88 -14.87
N SER A 59 -3.70 6.19 -14.94
CA SER A 59 -3.74 6.84 -16.25
C SER A 59 -3.46 8.33 -16.08
N SER A 60 -2.28 8.71 -16.53
CA SER A 60 -2.08 9.98 -17.23
C SER A 60 -3.21 10.15 -18.24
N ALA A 61 -4.28 10.84 -17.85
CA ALA A 61 -5.12 11.50 -18.83
C ALA A 61 -4.24 12.64 -19.35
N GLY A 62 -3.63 12.42 -20.52
CA GLY A 62 -2.76 13.37 -21.16
C GLY A 62 -3.39 14.75 -21.16
N SER A 63 -2.64 15.74 -20.67
CA SER A 63 -2.95 17.12 -20.96
C SER A 63 -3.12 17.23 -22.47
N PRO A 64 -4.28 17.66 -23.00
CA PRO A 64 -4.37 17.95 -24.42
C PRO A 64 -3.38 19.08 -24.67
N SER A 65 -2.35 18.78 -25.46
CA SER A 65 -1.50 19.81 -26.06
C SER A 65 -2.42 20.68 -26.90
N LEU A 66 -2.84 21.81 -26.33
CA LEU A 66 -3.51 22.88 -27.04
C LEU A 66 -2.52 23.42 -28.08
N GLY A 67 -2.50 22.80 -29.25
CA GLY A 67 -1.91 23.37 -30.44
C GLY A 67 -2.71 24.61 -30.81
N VAL A 68 -2.24 25.78 -30.37
CA VAL A 68 -2.72 27.05 -30.90
C VAL A 68 -2.14 27.23 -32.31
N SER A 69 -2.80 26.62 -33.30
CA SER A 69 -2.67 27.05 -34.70
C SER A 69 -3.65 28.19 -34.91
N SER A 70 -3.15 29.42 -34.81
CA SER A 70 -3.74 30.61 -35.45
C SER A 70 -2.56 31.53 -35.75
N GLY A 71 -2.06 31.64 -36.98
CA GLY A 71 -2.83 32.03 -38.16
C GLY A 71 -2.71 33.54 -38.29
N SER A 72 -1.59 33.99 -38.87
CA SER A 72 -1.32 35.40 -39.17
C SER A 72 -2.31 35.94 -40.20
N PRO A 73 -2.84 37.17 -40.03
CA PRO A 73 -3.15 38.05 -41.14
C PRO A 73 -1.91 38.82 -41.62
#